data_AF-Q8CGG9-F1
#
_entry.id   AF-Q8CGG9-F1
#
_cell.length_a   1.000
_cell.length_b   1.000
_cell.length_c   1.000
_cell.angle_alpha   90.00
_cell.angle_beta   90.00
_cell.angle_gamma   90.00
#
_symmetry.space_group_name_H-M   'P 1'
#
loop_
_entity.id
_entity.type
_entity.pdbx_description
1 polymer ?
#
loop_
_entity_poly.entity_id
_entity_poly.type
_entity_poly.pdbx_seq_one_letter_code
_entity_poly.pdbx_strand_id
1 'polypeptide(L)'
;MGFSSELCSPQGHGAVQQMQEAELRLLEGMRKWMAQRVKSDREYAGLLHHMSLQDSGGQSWSSGPDSPVSQSWAEITSQTENLSRVLRQHAEDLNSGPLSKLSVLIRERQHLRKTYNEQWQQLQQELTKTHSQDIEKLKTQYRTLVRDSTQARRKYQEASKDKDRDKAKDKYVRSLWKLFAHHNRSILLPAQIPLLGRKIKQVVFIGKKKKKK
;
A
#
# COMPACT_ATOMS: atom_id res chain seq x y z
N MET A 1 -0.60 5.97 -19.77
CA MET A 1 0.56 5.98 -18.86
C MET A 1 0.06 5.69 -17.46
N GLY A 2 0.71 4.79 -16.73
CA GLY A 2 0.23 4.33 -15.43
C GLY A 2 1.25 3.45 -14.73
N PHE A 3 1.21 3.44 -13.40
CA PHE A 3 2.19 2.74 -12.56
C PHE A 3 2.41 1.27 -12.94
N SER A 4 1.37 0.61 -13.46
CA SER A 4 1.42 -0.80 -13.89
C SER A 4 2.30 -1.07 -15.12
N SER A 5 2.49 -0.09 -16.02
CA SER A 5 3.33 -0.24 -17.21
C SER A 5 4.76 0.24 -16.98
N GLU A 6 4.96 1.24 -16.13
CA GLU A 6 6.24 1.97 -16.01
C GLU A 6 7.06 1.60 -14.76
N LEU A 7 6.41 1.15 -13.68
CA LEU A 7 7.08 0.87 -12.39
C LEU A 7 7.10 -0.61 -11.99
N CYS A 8 6.90 -1.53 -12.94
CA CYS A 8 6.93 -2.98 -12.68
C CYS A 8 8.37 -3.53 -12.59
N SER A 9 9.22 -2.90 -11.78
CA SER A 9 10.60 -3.30 -11.51
C SER A 9 10.91 -3.11 -10.02
N PRO A 10 11.95 -3.77 -9.47
CA PRO A 10 12.41 -3.50 -8.11
C PRO A 10 12.70 -2.01 -7.86
N GLN A 11 13.23 -1.31 -8.87
CA GLN A 11 13.46 0.13 -8.81
C GLN A 11 12.14 0.92 -8.77
N GLY A 12 11.14 0.51 -9.56
CA GLY A 12 9.81 1.11 -9.54
C GLY A 12 9.08 0.90 -8.21
N HIS A 13 9.26 -0.26 -7.58
CA HIS A 13 8.77 -0.51 -6.22
C HIS A 13 9.40 0.47 -5.21
N GLY A 14 10.71 0.65 -5.25
CA GLY A 14 11.40 1.62 -4.39
C GLY A 14 10.90 3.05 -4.58
N ALA A 15 10.69 3.47 -5.83
CA ALA A 15 10.13 4.79 -6.15
C ALA A 15 8.72 4.98 -5.55
N VAL A 16 7.87 3.95 -5.63
CA VAL A 16 6.52 3.99 -5.03
C VAL A 16 6.56 4.06 -3.51
N GLN A 17 7.47 3.32 -2.87
CA GLN A 17 7.65 3.40 -1.42
C GLN A 17 8.07 4.81 -0.98
N GLN A 18 9.02 5.42 -1.69
CA GLN A 18 9.47 6.79 -1.41
C GLN A 18 8.35 7.81 -1.62
N MET A 19 7.57 7.67 -2.69
CA MET A 19 6.40 8.51 -2.96
C MET A 19 5.36 8.41 -1.83
N GLN A 20 4.99 7.19 -1.41
CA GLN A 20 4.04 6.97 -0.31
C GLN A 20 4.55 7.57 1.01
N GLU A 21 5.86 7.52 1.25
CA GLU A 21 6.46 8.10 2.45
C GLU A 21 6.49 9.63 2.40
N ALA A 22 6.81 10.22 1.25
CA ALA A 22 6.75 11.66 1.04
C ALA A 22 5.33 12.20 1.23
N GLU A 23 4.32 11.51 0.69
CA GLU A 23 2.91 11.87 0.87
C GLU A 23 2.49 11.80 2.34
N LEU A 24 2.91 10.76 3.07
CA LEU A 24 2.65 10.66 4.52
C LEU A 24 3.29 11.80 5.31
N ARG A 25 4.53 12.18 4.99
CA ARG A 25 5.20 13.33 5.63
C ARG A 25 4.47 14.64 5.35
N LEU A 26 3.99 14.84 4.12
CA LEU A 26 3.19 16.01 3.76
C LEU A 26 1.90 16.08 4.58
N LEU A 27 1.13 14.97 4.64
CA LEU A 27 -0.11 14.91 5.40
C LEU A 27 0.10 15.15 6.89
N GLU A 28 1.19 14.62 7.44
CA GLU A 28 1.57 14.85 8.84
C GLU A 28 1.96 16.32 9.09
N GLY A 29 2.65 16.95 8.14
CA GLY A 29 2.92 18.39 8.15
C GLY A 29 1.63 19.22 8.14
N MET A 30 0.70 18.89 7.24
CA MET A 30 -0.62 19.53 7.18
C MET A 30 -1.40 19.36 8.48
N ARG A 31 -1.37 18.15 9.09
CA ARG A 31 -2.04 17.87 10.36
C ARG A 31 -1.52 18.75 11.48
N LYS A 32 -0.18 18.88 11.61
CA LYS A 32 0.45 19.75 12.60
C LYS A 32 0.11 21.22 12.38
N TRP A 33 0.16 21.68 11.13
CA TRP A 33 -0.21 23.05 10.78
C TRP A 33 -1.67 23.36 11.12
N MET A 34 -2.60 22.47 10.78
CA MET A 34 -4.03 22.62 11.12
C MET A 34 -4.26 22.58 12.63
N ALA A 35 -3.57 21.70 13.37
CA ALA A 35 -3.65 21.66 14.83
C ALA A 35 -3.15 22.96 15.46
N GLN A 36 -2.08 23.55 14.90
CA GLN A 36 -1.61 24.87 15.34
C GLN A 36 -2.63 25.96 15.03
N ARG A 37 -3.29 25.90 13.86
CA ARG A 37 -4.36 26.85 13.53
C ARG A 37 -5.53 26.78 14.51
N VAL A 38 -5.99 25.57 14.85
CA VAL A 38 -7.02 25.35 15.89
C VAL A 38 -6.60 25.98 17.22
N LYS A 39 -5.35 25.78 17.64
CA LYS A 39 -4.82 26.36 18.87
C LYS A 39 -4.82 27.89 18.82
N SER A 40 -4.30 28.48 17.75
CA SER A 40 -4.24 29.93 17.57
C SER A 40 -5.63 30.57 17.55
N ASP A 41 -6.60 29.98 16.86
CA ASP A 41 -7.97 30.50 16.82
C ASP A 41 -8.63 30.45 18.23
N ARG A 42 -8.38 29.40 19.02
CA ARG A 42 -8.88 29.31 20.41
C ARG A 42 -8.25 30.33 21.34
N GLU A 43 -6.93 30.50 21.24
CA GLU A 43 -6.19 31.47 22.05
C GLU A 43 -6.66 32.90 21.74
N TYR A 44 -6.81 33.23 20.46
CA TYR A 44 -7.28 34.56 20.05
C TYR A 44 -8.73 34.81 20.45
N ALA A 45 -9.62 33.82 20.30
CA ALA A 45 -10.98 33.89 20.83
C ALA A 45 -10.98 34.16 22.35
N GLY A 46 -10.12 33.47 23.11
CA GLY A 46 -9.97 33.70 24.56
C GLY A 46 -9.55 35.12 24.91
N LEU A 47 -8.60 35.70 24.17
CA LEU A 47 -8.16 37.08 24.35
C LEU A 47 -9.29 38.09 24.07
N LEU A 48 -10.03 37.93 22.98
CA LEU A 48 -11.16 38.80 22.63
C LEU A 48 -12.29 38.73 23.66
N HIS A 49 -12.59 37.52 24.17
CA HIS A 49 -13.58 37.33 25.23
C HIS A 49 -13.15 38.01 26.53
N HIS A 50 -11.86 37.95 26.88
CA HIS A 50 -11.37 38.63 28.06
C HIS A 50 -11.51 40.16 27.94
N MET A 51 -11.21 40.71 26.76
CA MET A 51 -11.38 42.14 26.47
C MET A 51 -12.83 42.60 26.59
N SER A 52 -13.80 41.82 26.07
CA SER A 52 -15.22 42.16 26.15
C SER A 52 -15.72 42.19 27.61
N LEU A 53 -15.24 41.25 28.44
CA LEU A 53 -15.60 41.16 29.86
C LEU A 53 -14.98 42.26 30.73
N GLN A 54 -13.73 42.66 30.43
CA GLN A 54 -13.03 43.70 31.19
C GLN A 54 -13.74 45.06 31.09
N ASP A 55 -14.33 45.36 29.94
CA ASP A 55 -15.10 46.60 29.73
C ASP A 55 -16.52 46.52 30.35
N SER A 56 -17.11 45.33 30.39
CA SER A 56 -18.41 45.08 31.03
C SER A 56 -18.39 45.31 32.54
N GLY A 57 -17.21 45.21 33.18
CA GLY A 57 -17.06 45.23 34.64
C GLY A 57 -16.58 46.55 35.26
N GLY A 58 -16.22 47.56 34.46
CA GLY A 58 -15.48 48.69 35.03
C GLY A 58 -15.30 49.89 34.11
N GLN A 59 -16.40 50.58 33.80
CA GLN A 59 -16.53 52.03 33.92
C GLN A 59 -17.91 52.42 33.42
N SER A 60 -18.74 52.86 34.36
CA SER A 60 -19.82 53.81 34.07
C SER A 60 -19.17 54.96 33.31
N TRP A 61 -19.28 54.94 31.98
CA TRP A 61 -19.09 56.15 31.19
C TRP A 61 -20.03 57.16 31.82
N SER A 62 -19.49 58.20 32.43
CA SER A 62 -20.19 59.18 33.26
C SER A 62 -21.22 60.03 32.48
N SER A 63 -21.48 59.66 31.23
CA SER A 63 -22.58 60.12 30.40
C SER A 63 -23.60 58.99 30.35
N GLY A 64 -24.81 59.23 30.87
CA GLY A 64 -25.84 58.20 31.07
C GLY A 64 -26.16 57.33 29.84
N PRO A 65 -26.93 56.24 30.03
CA PRO A 65 -27.15 55.17 29.04
C PRO A 65 -27.71 55.63 27.67
N ASP A 66 -28.20 56.86 27.56
CA ASP A 66 -28.74 57.44 26.34
C ASP A 66 -27.70 58.19 25.48
N SER A 67 -26.43 58.26 25.89
CA SER A 67 -25.38 58.89 25.09
C SER A 67 -25.08 58.08 23.83
N PRO A 68 -25.10 58.69 22.62
CA PRO A 68 -24.75 58.02 21.36
C PRO A 68 -23.34 57.38 21.39
N VAL A 69 -22.41 57.97 22.15
CA VAL A 69 -21.06 57.45 22.33
C VAL A 69 -21.06 56.17 23.17
N SER A 70 -21.87 56.14 24.24
CA SER A 70 -22.01 54.96 25.10
C SER A 70 -22.65 53.79 24.34
N GLN A 71 -23.69 54.07 23.56
CA GLN A 71 -24.33 53.07 22.69
C GLN A 71 -23.37 52.52 21.63
N SER A 72 -22.60 53.40 20.99
CA SER A 72 -21.60 53.00 19.98
C SER A 72 -20.50 52.14 20.59
N TRP A 73 -20.06 52.46 21.81
CA TRP A 73 -19.06 51.67 22.54
C TRP A 73 -19.60 50.29 22.94
N ALA A 74 -20.82 50.22 23.46
CA ALA A 74 -21.48 48.95 23.78
C ALA A 74 -21.65 48.05 22.55
N GLU A 75 -21.94 48.63 21.38
CA GLU A 75 -22.00 47.89 20.13
C GLU A 75 -20.61 47.33 19.76
N ILE A 76 -19.54 48.12 19.88
CA ILE A 76 -18.16 47.66 19.61
C ILE A 76 -17.77 46.47 20.49
N THR A 77 -18.09 46.51 21.79
CA THR A 77 -17.76 45.40 22.71
C THR A 77 -18.62 44.17 22.47
N SER A 78 -19.90 44.34 22.13
CA SER A 78 -20.80 43.26 21.68
C SER A 78 -20.29 42.58 20.41
N GLN A 79 -19.88 43.35 19.40
CA GLN A 79 -19.31 42.81 18.16
C GLN A 79 -17.97 42.09 18.40
N THR A 80 -17.16 42.58 19.35
CA THR A 80 -15.90 41.92 19.76
C THR A 80 -16.16 40.57 20.42
N GLU A 81 -17.16 40.48 21.30
CA GLU A 81 -17.60 39.21 21.90
C GLU A 81 -18.15 38.25 20.83
N ASN A 82 -18.91 38.75 19.86
CA ASN A 82 -19.40 37.93 18.75
C ASN A 82 -18.26 37.35 17.91
N LEU A 83 -17.23 38.15 17.59
CA LEU A 83 -16.04 37.68 16.88
C LEU A 83 -15.30 36.59 17.67
N SER A 84 -15.19 36.71 19.00
CA SER A 84 -14.64 35.66 19.86
C SER A 84 -15.37 34.33 19.68
N ARG A 85 -16.71 34.36 19.72
CA ARG A 85 -17.55 33.16 19.54
C ARG A 85 -17.36 32.53 18.17
N VAL A 86 -17.32 33.33 17.11
CA VAL A 86 -17.08 32.86 15.73
C VAL A 86 -15.72 32.15 15.62
N LEU A 87 -14.66 32.73 16.18
CA LEU A 87 -13.32 32.12 16.16
C LEU A 87 -13.26 30.82 16.95
N ARG A 88 -13.94 30.75 18.10
CA ARG A 88 -14.05 29.51 18.88
C ARG A 88 -14.76 28.42 18.07
N GLN A 89 -15.86 28.77 17.39
CA GLN A 89 -16.57 27.84 16.50
C GLN A 89 -15.69 27.37 15.33
N HIS A 90 -14.97 28.28 14.68
CA HIS A 90 -14.03 27.91 13.60
C HIS A 90 -12.99 26.90 14.06
N ALA A 91 -12.44 27.08 15.27
CA ALA A 91 -11.49 26.14 15.84
C ALA A 91 -12.11 24.76 16.09
N GLU A 92 -13.37 24.71 16.57
CA GLU A 92 -14.11 23.48 16.80
C GLU A 92 -14.48 22.75 15.50
N ASP A 93 -14.96 23.48 14.49
CA ASP A 93 -15.30 22.95 13.17
C ASP A 93 -14.06 22.40 12.45
N LEU A 94 -12.94 23.15 12.51
CA LEU A 94 -11.67 22.72 11.94
C LEU A 94 -11.16 21.44 12.63
N ASN A 95 -11.26 21.38 13.96
CA ASN A 95 -10.78 20.27 14.78
C ASN A 95 -11.62 19.00 14.59
N SER A 96 -12.94 19.11 14.68
CA SER A 96 -13.87 17.98 14.61
C SER A 96 -14.13 17.51 13.16
N GLY A 97 -14.00 18.39 12.16
CA GLY A 97 -14.23 18.08 10.76
C GLY A 97 -12.94 17.76 9.99
N PRO A 98 -12.31 18.73 9.32
CA PRO A 98 -11.15 18.47 8.46
C PRO A 98 -9.95 17.80 9.15
N LEU A 99 -9.60 18.23 10.38
CA LEU A 99 -8.43 17.67 11.09
C LEU A 99 -8.65 16.21 11.51
N SER A 100 -9.88 15.86 11.92
CA SER A 100 -10.24 14.47 12.25
C SER A 100 -10.20 13.57 11.02
N LYS A 101 -10.75 14.04 9.89
CA LYS A 101 -10.72 13.35 8.59
C LYS A 101 -9.29 13.15 8.10
N LEU A 102 -8.42 14.15 8.23
CA LEU A 102 -7.00 14.04 7.89
C LEU A 102 -6.30 12.97 8.74
N SER A 103 -6.62 12.90 10.03
CA SER A 103 -6.07 11.87 10.94
C SER A 103 -6.52 10.46 10.59
N VAL A 104 -7.76 10.29 10.09
CA VAL A 104 -8.24 9.01 9.53
C VAL A 104 -7.47 8.67 8.25
N LEU A 105 -7.36 9.63 7.32
CA LEU A 105 -6.66 9.44 6.04
C LEU A 105 -5.19 9.03 6.23
N ILE A 106 -4.48 9.63 7.20
CA ILE A 106 -3.10 9.27 7.52
C ILE A 106 -3.01 7.80 7.95
N ARG A 107 -3.91 7.35 8.84
CA ARG A 107 -3.95 5.94 9.30
C ARG A 107 -4.25 4.98 8.15
N GLU A 108 -5.23 5.32 7.31
CA GLU A 108 -5.56 4.50 6.13
C GLU A 108 -4.38 4.38 5.16
N ARG A 109 -3.64 5.47 4.91
CA ARG A 109 -2.45 5.45 4.05
C ARG A 109 -1.29 4.67 4.65
N GLN A 110 -1.08 4.76 5.96
CA GLN A 110 -0.10 3.93 6.67
C GLN A 110 -0.44 2.44 6.53
N HIS A 111 -1.71 2.08 6.70
CA HIS A 111 -2.17 0.72 6.51
C HIS A 111 -1.99 0.25 5.05
N LEU A 112 -2.41 1.07 4.09
CA LEU A 112 -2.27 0.76 2.66
C LEU A 112 -0.81 0.54 2.25
N ARG A 113 0.12 1.36 2.74
CA ARG A 113 1.58 1.19 2.52
C ARG A 113 2.07 -0.14 3.07
N LYS A 114 1.63 -0.55 4.27
CA LYS A 114 1.99 -1.84 4.87
C LYS A 114 1.49 -3.00 4.01
N THR A 115 0.20 -3.00 3.67
CA THR A 115 -0.40 -4.06 2.84
C THR A 115 0.23 -4.15 1.45
N TYR A 116 0.54 -3.00 0.83
CA TYR A 116 1.26 -2.96 -0.44
C TYR A 116 2.61 -3.67 -0.35
N ASN A 117 3.40 -3.37 0.69
CA ASN A 117 4.71 -3.99 0.89
C ASN A 117 4.61 -5.50 1.15
N GLU A 118 3.66 -5.92 1.97
CA GLU A 118 3.41 -7.35 2.25
C GLU A 118 3.05 -8.10 0.96
N GLN A 119 2.14 -7.55 0.14
CA GLN A 119 1.75 -8.15 -1.14
C GLN A 119 2.92 -8.21 -2.12
N TRP A 120 3.73 -7.15 -2.21
CA TRP A 120 4.92 -7.16 -3.04
C TRP A 120 5.91 -8.24 -2.60
N GLN A 121 6.21 -8.34 -1.31
CA GLN A 121 7.13 -9.34 -0.76
C GLN A 121 6.62 -10.77 -1.00
N GLN A 122 5.33 -11.02 -0.75
CA GLN A 122 4.72 -12.34 -0.99
C GLN A 122 4.90 -12.75 -2.46
N LEU A 123 4.59 -11.85 -3.38
CA LEU A 123 4.72 -12.11 -4.82
C LEU A 123 6.18 -12.34 -5.25
N GLN A 124 7.12 -11.58 -4.70
CA GLN A 124 8.55 -11.79 -4.98
C GLN A 124 9.05 -13.15 -4.44
N GLN A 125 8.57 -13.56 -3.27
CA GLN A 125 8.88 -14.88 -2.71
C GLN A 125 8.29 -16.01 -3.57
N GLU A 126 7.03 -15.89 -4.00
CA GLU A 126 6.40 -16.84 -4.91
C GLU A 126 7.17 -16.96 -6.23
N LEU A 127 7.54 -15.83 -6.83
CA LEU A 127 8.33 -15.79 -8.06
C LEU A 127 9.70 -16.47 -7.87
N THR A 128 10.41 -16.13 -6.79
CA THR A 128 11.73 -16.69 -6.49
C THR A 128 11.66 -18.19 -6.24
N LYS A 129 10.64 -18.66 -5.51
CA LYS A 129 10.41 -20.09 -5.28
C LYS A 129 10.16 -20.84 -6.59
N THR A 130 9.23 -20.36 -7.40
CA THR A 130 8.91 -21.01 -8.69
C THR A 130 10.11 -21.01 -9.64
N HIS A 131 10.80 -19.87 -9.76
CA HIS A 131 11.90 -19.73 -10.70
C HIS A 131 13.18 -20.47 -10.25
N SER A 132 13.60 -20.28 -9.00
CA SER A 132 14.92 -20.75 -8.54
C SER A 132 14.87 -22.12 -7.89
N GLN A 133 13.76 -22.52 -7.27
CA GLN A 133 13.68 -23.80 -6.58
C GLN A 133 12.96 -24.85 -7.44
N ASP A 134 11.75 -24.54 -7.91
CA ASP A 134 10.93 -25.55 -8.57
C ASP A 134 11.45 -25.87 -9.97
N ILE A 135 11.82 -24.85 -10.75
CA ILE A 135 12.34 -25.05 -12.11
C ILE A 135 13.74 -25.67 -12.10
N GLU A 136 14.63 -25.27 -11.20
CA GLU A 136 15.98 -25.88 -11.15
C GLU A 136 15.94 -27.33 -10.68
N LYS A 137 15.06 -27.66 -9.71
CA LYS A 137 14.80 -29.06 -9.34
C LYS A 137 14.25 -29.86 -10.52
N LEU A 138 13.30 -29.29 -11.26
CA LEU A 138 12.68 -29.93 -12.42
C LEU A 138 13.69 -30.16 -13.56
N LYS A 139 14.54 -29.18 -13.86
CA LYS A 139 15.66 -29.30 -14.82
C LYS A 139 16.64 -30.38 -14.40
N THR A 140 17.01 -30.43 -13.11
CA THR A 140 17.96 -31.41 -12.58
C THR A 140 17.39 -32.83 -12.69
N GLN A 141 16.14 -33.04 -12.27
CA GLN A 141 15.45 -34.32 -12.39
C GLN A 141 15.30 -34.76 -13.85
N TYR A 142 14.96 -33.83 -14.76
CA TYR A 142 14.89 -34.11 -16.19
C TYR A 142 16.24 -34.58 -16.75
N ARG A 143 17.35 -33.89 -16.42
CA ARG A 143 18.70 -34.29 -16.84
C ARG A 143 19.08 -35.68 -16.34
N THR A 144 18.71 -36.03 -15.10
CA THR A 144 18.93 -37.39 -14.55
C THR A 144 18.12 -38.44 -15.32
N LEU A 145 16.83 -38.20 -15.57
CA LEU A 145 15.98 -39.14 -16.32
C LEU A 145 16.45 -39.33 -17.78
N VAL A 146 17.00 -38.29 -18.41
CA VAL A 146 17.64 -38.41 -19.72
C VAL A 146 18.87 -39.32 -19.65
N ARG A 147 19.76 -39.13 -18.66
CA ARG A 147 20.94 -39.98 -18.46
C ARG A 147 20.56 -41.44 -18.21
N ASP A 148 19.60 -41.68 -17.33
CA ASP A 148 19.10 -43.03 -16.99
C ASP A 148 18.49 -43.72 -18.22
N SER A 149 17.68 -42.99 -18.99
CA SER A 149 17.06 -43.51 -20.22
C SER A 149 18.11 -43.82 -21.29
N THR A 150 19.14 -42.98 -21.40
CA THR A 150 20.27 -43.19 -22.33
C THR A 150 21.10 -44.40 -21.93
N GLN A 151 21.36 -44.58 -20.63
CA GLN A 151 22.07 -45.76 -20.11
C GLN A 151 21.25 -47.04 -20.29
N ALA A 152 19.94 -47.00 -20.02
CA ALA A 152 19.05 -48.14 -20.23
C ALA A 152 18.97 -48.54 -21.71
N ARG A 153 18.96 -47.54 -22.62
CA ARG A 153 19.04 -47.78 -24.07
C ARG A 153 20.32 -48.52 -24.47
N ARG A 154 21.49 -48.08 -23.96
CA ARG A 154 22.79 -48.74 -24.24
C ARG A 154 22.78 -50.20 -23.76
N LYS A 155 22.36 -50.44 -22.52
CA LYS A 155 22.27 -51.80 -21.95
C LYS A 155 21.31 -52.72 -22.72
N TYR A 156 20.21 -52.17 -23.25
CA TYR A 156 19.30 -52.91 -24.12
C TYR A 156 19.95 -53.27 -25.47
N GLN A 157 20.72 -52.35 -26.06
CA GLN A 157 21.43 -52.57 -27.32
C GLN A 157 22.57 -53.58 -27.18
N GLU A 158 23.23 -53.62 -26.02
CA GLU A 158 24.37 -54.51 -25.72
C GLU A 158 23.95 -55.93 -25.29
N ALA A 159 22.67 -56.17 -24.98
CA ALA A 159 22.19 -57.48 -24.53
C ALA A 159 22.07 -58.48 -25.70
N SER A 160 22.88 -59.55 -25.68
CA SER A 160 22.94 -60.54 -26.77
C SER A 160 22.01 -61.76 -26.60
N LYS A 161 21.56 -62.07 -25.37
CA LYS A 161 20.68 -63.20 -25.07
C LYS A 161 19.22 -62.75 -25.00
N ASP A 162 18.29 -63.48 -25.62
CA ASP A 162 16.87 -63.10 -25.70
C ASP A 162 16.23 -62.79 -24.33
N LYS A 163 16.45 -63.65 -23.33
CA LYS A 163 15.86 -63.46 -21.99
C LYS A 163 16.43 -62.24 -21.25
N ASP A 164 17.70 -61.91 -21.46
CA ASP A 164 18.34 -60.74 -20.88
C ASP A 164 17.98 -59.47 -21.66
N ARG A 165 17.79 -59.60 -22.97
CA ARG A 165 17.35 -58.54 -23.88
C ARG A 165 15.92 -58.09 -23.57
N ASP A 166 15.00 -59.03 -23.30
CA ASP A 166 13.63 -58.69 -22.90
C ASP A 166 13.59 -57.94 -21.58
N LYS A 167 14.34 -58.39 -20.56
CA LYS A 167 14.45 -57.66 -19.29
C LYS A 167 15.04 -56.25 -19.47
N ALA A 168 16.04 -56.09 -20.33
CA ALA A 168 16.65 -54.80 -20.63
C ALA A 168 15.69 -53.88 -21.40
N LYS A 169 14.91 -54.41 -22.34
CA LYS A 169 13.85 -53.70 -23.08
C LYS A 169 12.81 -53.14 -22.11
N ASP A 170 12.33 -53.97 -21.21
CA ASP A 170 11.36 -53.62 -20.18
C ASP A 170 11.83 -52.46 -19.28
N LYS A 171 13.10 -52.51 -18.87
CA LYS A 171 13.73 -51.45 -18.07
C LYS A 171 13.87 -50.14 -18.86
N TYR A 172 14.18 -50.23 -20.15
CA TYR A 172 14.25 -49.07 -21.05
C TYR A 172 12.87 -48.44 -21.32
N VAL A 173 11.84 -49.24 -21.57
CA VAL A 173 10.47 -48.73 -21.75
C VAL A 173 9.98 -48.03 -20.48
N ARG A 174 10.23 -48.62 -19.30
CA ARG A 174 9.90 -48.00 -18.01
C ARG A 174 10.66 -46.68 -17.76
N SER A 175 11.92 -46.57 -18.17
CA SER A 175 12.67 -45.31 -18.03
C SER A 175 12.17 -44.24 -19.00
N LEU A 176 11.85 -44.60 -20.25
CA LEU A 176 11.22 -43.69 -21.22
C LEU A 176 9.87 -43.17 -20.75
N TRP A 177 9.02 -44.02 -20.18
CA TRP A 177 7.72 -43.59 -19.68
C TRP A 177 7.85 -42.53 -18.58
N LYS A 178 8.79 -42.74 -17.64
CA LYS A 178 9.13 -41.74 -16.63
C LYS A 178 9.67 -40.45 -17.25
N LEU A 179 10.54 -40.53 -18.25
CA LEU A 179 11.10 -39.37 -18.94
C LEU A 179 10.01 -38.55 -19.65
N PHE A 180 9.09 -39.18 -20.39
CA PHE A 180 8.03 -38.49 -21.10
C PHE A 180 7.01 -37.83 -20.17
N ALA A 181 6.62 -38.52 -19.09
CA ALA A 181 5.76 -37.93 -18.07
C ALA A 181 6.39 -36.68 -17.44
N HIS A 182 7.72 -36.72 -17.21
CA HIS A 182 8.46 -35.60 -16.62
C HIS A 182 8.70 -34.46 -17.63
N HIS A 183 8.94 -34.78 -18.90
CA HIS A 183 9.08 -33.81 -20.00
C HIS A 183 7.86 -32.89 -20.10
N ASN A 184 6.65 -33.46 -20.08
CA ASN A 184 5.41 -32.70 -20.13
C ASN A 184 5.28 -31.72 -18.94
N ARG A 185 5.68 -32.15 -17.75
CA ARG A 185 5.69 -31.31 -16.55
C ARG A 185 6.79 -30.23 -16.59
N SER A 186 7.94 -30.56 -17.17
CA SER A 186 9.08 -29.68 -17.40
C SER A 186 8.79 -28.53 -18.37
N ILE A 187 7.87 -28.73 -19.31
CA ILE A 187 7.41 -27.69 -20.24
C ILE A 187 6.31 -26.81 -19.63
N LEU A 188 5.38 -27.40 -18.86
CA LEU A 188 4.22 -26.70 -18.31
C LEU A 188 4.54 -25.74 -17.15
N LEU A 189 5.53 -26.06 -16.31
CA LEU A 189 5.91 -25.23 -15.15
C LEU A 189 6.57 -23.88 -15.56
N PRO A 190 7.54 -23.86 -16.49
CA PRO A 190 8.10 -22.61 -17.01
C PRO A 190 7.05 -21.71 -17.69
N ALA A 191 6.00 -22.29 -18.29
CA ALA A 191 4.89 -21.55 -18.87
C ALA A 191 4.03 -20.79 -17.83
N GLN A 192 4.17 -21.10 -16.54
CA GLN A 192 3.50 -20.36 -15.46
C GLN A 192 4.28 -19.10 -15.01
N ILE A 193 5.58 -18.99 -15.30
CA ILE A 193 6.39 -17.80 -14.93
C ILE A 193 5.86 -16.52 -15.59
N PRO A 194 5.57 -16.49 -16.91
CA PRO A 194 4.99 -15.29 -17.54
C PRO A 194 3.62 -14.93 -16.95
N LEU A 195 2.85 -15.90 -16.48
CA LEU A 195 1.54 -15.69 -15.84
C LEU A 195 1.68 -15.11 -14.42
N LEU A 196 2.66 -15.58 -13.64
CA LEU A 196 3.03 -14.99 -12.35
C LEU A 196 3.57 -13.57 -12.54
N GLY A 197 4.45 -13.35 -13.52
CA GLY A 197 4.92 -12.01 -13.89
C GLY A 197 3.77 -11.07 -14.30
N ARG A 198 2.74 -11.58 -14.98
CA ARG A 198 1.51 -10.82 -15.28
C ARG A 198 0.62 -10.60 -14.04
N LYS A 199 0.55 -11.55 -13.10
CA LYS A 199 -0.16 -11.37 -11.83
C LYS A 199 0.52 -10.32 -10.96
N ILE A 200 1.85 -10.28 -10.93
CA ILE A 200 2.61 -9.18 -10.29
C ILE A 200 2.22 -7.85 -10.93
N LYS A 201 2.18 -7.77 -12.26
CA LYS A 201 1.73 -6.57 -12.98
C LYS A 201 0.29 -6.13 -12.63
N GLN A 202 -0.62 -7.07 -12.35
CA GLN A 202 -2.02 -6.76 -12.02
C GLN A 202 -2.27 -6.48 -10.54
N VAL A 203 -1.71 -7.28 -9.63
CA VAL A 203 -1.93 -7.18 -8.18
C VAL A 203 -1.27 -5.93 -7.61
N VAL A 204 -0.12 -5.52 -8.17
CA VAL A 204 0.67 -4.42 -7.60
C VAL A 204 0.06 -3.04 -7.91
N PHE A 205 -0.76 -2.86 -8.96
CA PHE A 205 -1.25 -1.51 -9.31
C PHE A 205 -2.65 -1.38 -9.89
N ILE A 206 -3.42 -2.46 -10.07
CA ILE A 206 -4.85 -2.35 -10.32
C ILE A 206 -5.54 -2.87 -9.08
N GLY A 207 -5.71 -1.96 -8.10
CA GLY A 207 -6.62 -2.15 -6.98
C GLY A 207 -7.90 -2.77 -7.53
N LYS A 208 -8.22 -3.97 -7.03
CA LYS A 208 -9.41 -4.74 -7.40
C LYS A 208 -10.52 -3.78 -7.80
N LYS A 209 -10.84 -3.69 -9.11
CA LYS A 209 -12.15 -3.22 -9.53
C LYS A 209 -13.13 -4.16 -8.85
N LYS A 210 -13.59 -3.79 -7.66
CA LYS A 210 -14.74 -4.43 -7.01
C LYS A 210 -15.82 -4.40 -8.09
N LYS A 211 -16.23 -5.59 -8.53
CA LYS A 211 -17.47 -5.78 -9.27
C LYS A 211 -18.55 -5.08 -8.46
N LYS A 212 -19.01 -3.92 -8.92
CA LYS A 212 -20.36 -3.45 -8.62
C LYS A 212 -21.28 -4.52 -9.19
N LYS A 213 -21.90 -5.30 -8.31
CA LYS A 213 -23.22 -5.86 -8.56
C LYS A 213 -24.21 -4.81 -8.10
#